data_AF-A0A7Y7B085-F1
#
_entry.id   AF-A0A7Y7B085-F1
#
_cell.length_a   1.000
_cell.length_b   1.000
_cell.length_c   1.000
_cell.angle_alpha   90.00
_cell.angle_beta   90.00
_cell.angle_gamma   90.00
#
_symmetry.space_group_name_H-M   'P 1'
#
loop_
_entity.id
_entity.type
_entity.pdbx_description
1 polymer ?
#
loop_
_entity_poly.entity_id
_entity_poly.type
_entity_poly.pdbx_seq_one_letter_code
_entity_poly.pdbx_strand_id
1 'polypeptide(L)'
;MPYQTAVTVRAALPPDRVAEVRELLGEAGRKGTAGELFPFAEVPGIHFARVVLVPEGPGGAAAGMPPSVVYMGEVDGPVEAHLADLVRTAGDGLDRVFGHCAGYPAGGSPAAARIDWLRSHCLPCAAYYVNTVGRGRQQIEQEALLREAIEEFLDRNGADLAATSPAEIRAAVQEYVRGRADLAWACTGSAPPPLGWRIRQVAHLAGVPLAGLVLLPFGVIALPVWAVLLRRHERRDVPDRARPGHDRIRELAGCEDFVAQNPFTAVGSVKAGPFRRITLTTVLFVVDYGVRHVFNRGNLAGVKTIHFARWLFVDGKQRVIFASNYDGSLESYMDDFIDKVAWGLNAVFSNGQGYPRVRWLVLDGARDEQAFKNYLRCHQVPTQVWYSAYDTSTTRNLDTNARIRAGLFGRLGPAETEAWLALF
;
A
#
# COMPACT_ATOMS: atom_id res chain seq x y z
N MET A 1 -2.29 7.39 -17.97
CA MET A 1 -2.18 6.29 -16.98
C MET A 1 -1.78 5.03 -17.70
N PRO A 2 -1.29 3.97 -17.03
CA PRO A 2 -2.34 3.00 -16.67
C PRO A 2 -1.99 1.95 -15.61
N TYR A 3 -0.98 2.17 -14.77
CA TYR A 3 -0.77 1.26 -13.65
C TYR A 3 -0.07 2.00 -12.51
N GLN A 4 -0.50 1.63 -11.31
CA GLN A 4 0.10 2.08 -10.08
C GLN A 4 1.37 1.27 -9.81
N THR A 5 2.43 1.94 -9.38
CA THR A 5 3.76 1.37 -9.09
C THR A 5 4.15 1.73 -7.66
N ALA A 6 4.72 0.78 -6.93
CA ALA A 6 5.38 1.07 -5.66
C ALA A 6 6.80 1.57 -5.89
N VAL A 7 7.12 2.74 -5.33
CA VAL A 7 8.48 3.26 -5.23
C VAL A 7 8.91 3.17 -3.78
N THR A 8 10.05 2.53 -3.53
CA THR A 8 10.66 2.47 -2.20
C THR A 8 12.12 2.84 -2.32
N VAL A 9 12.55 3.90 -1.65
CA VAL A 9 13.96 4.28 -1.53
C VAL A 9 14.38 4.07 -0.09
N ARG A 10 15.45 3.33 0.14
CA ARG A 10 16.01 3.11 1.49
C ARG A 10 17.47 3.50 1.51
N ALA A 11 17.85 4.34 2.45
CA ALA A 11 19.23 4.73 2.66
C ALA A 11 19.65 4.55 4.12
N ALA A 12 20.85 4.00 4.31
CA ALA A 12 21.42 3.82 5.64
C ALA A 12 21.70 5.19 6.28
N LEU A 13 21.28 5.33 7.54
CA LEU A 13 21.49 6.54 8.33
C LEU A 13 22.60 6.26 9.34
N PRO A 14 23.63 7.12 9.45
CA PRO A 14 24.61 7.03 10.53
C PRO A 14 23.91 7.11 11.91
N PRO A 15 24.27 6.25 12.88
CA PRO A 15 23.60 6.20 14.18
C PRO A 15 23.55 7.53 14.94
N ASP A 16 24.58 8.36 14.78
CA ASP A 16 24.70 9.70 15.39
C ASP A 16 23.72 10.72 14.80
N ARG A 17 23.16 10.46 13.61
CA ARG A 17 22.19 11.34 12.93
C ARG A 17 20.72 10.95 13.15
N VAL A 18 20.47 9.85 13.86
CA VAL A 18 19.13 9.31 14.10
C VAL A 18 18.22 10.29 14.85
N ALA A 19 18.75 10.96 15.89
CA ALA A 19 17.97 11.90 16.70
C ALA A 19 17.56 13.14 15.88
N GLU A 20 18.51 13.71 15.13
CA GLU A 20 18.31 14.88 14.28
C GLU A 20 17.24 14.62 13.20
N VAL A 21 17.32 13.49 12.49
CA VAL A 21 16.33 13.13 11.46
C VAL A 21 14.96 12.84 12.09
N ARG A 22 14.90 12.21 13.27
CA ARG A 22 13.63 11.95 13.98
C ARG A 22 12.92 13.24 14.34
N GLU A 23 13.65 14.23 14.82
CA GLU A 23 13.11 15.55 15.15
C GLU A 23 12.60 16.26 13.90
N LEU A 24 13.40 16.29 12.83
CA LEU A 24 13.03 16.88 11.54
C LEU A 24 11.73 16.28 10.96
N LEU A 25 11.61 14.95 10.97
CA LEU A 25 10.38 14.27 10.50
C LEU A 25 9.20 14.52 11.46
N GLY A 26 9.46 14.61 12.77
CA GLY A 26 8.45 14.89 13.78
C GLY A 26 7.85 16.29 13.64
N GLU A 27 8.68 17.30 13.33
CA GLU A 27 8.21 18.66 13.04
C GLU A 27 7.38 18.72 11.75
N ALA A 28 7.81 18.02 10.71
CA ALA A 28 7.08 17.96 9.45
C ALA A 28 5.70 17.28 9.59
N GLY A 29 5.59 16.28 10.47
CA GLY A 29 4.34 15.56 10.72
C GLY A 29 3.27 16.33 11.51
N ARG A 30 3.67 17.24 12.40
CA ARG A 30 2.74 18.02 13.24
C ARG A 30 1.87 19.01 12.46
N LYS A 31 2.21 19.31 11.20
CA LYS A 31 1.50 20.29 10.36
C LYS A 31 0.37 19.69 9.51
N GLY A 32 0.00 18.42 9.71
CA GLY A 32 -0.95 17.72 8.84
C GLY A 32 -0.29 17.15 7.58
N THR A 33 -1.04 16.36 6.82
CA THR A 33 -0.59 15.56 5.66
C THR A 33 0.46 16.29 4.81
N ALA A 34 1.71 15.81 4.90
CA ALA A 34 2.93 16.35 4.30
C ALA A 34 3.01 17.89 4.19
N GLY A 35 3.41 18.54 5.28
CA GLY A 35 3.70 19.98 5.32
C GLY A 35 4.86 20.44 4.41
N GLU A 36 5.27 21.70 4.55
CA GLU A 36 6.29 22.40 3.73
C GLU A 36 7.57 21.61 3.42
N LEU A 37 7.97 20.66 4.28
CA LEU A 37 9.17 19.85 4.05
C LEU A 37 9.03 18.96 2.80
N PHE A 38 7.85 18.41 2.54
CA PHE A 38 7.61 17.53 1.40
C PHE A 38 6.30 17.91 0.71
N PRO A 39 6.33 18.75 -0.34
CA PRO A 39 5.15 19.13 -1.10
C PRO A 39 4.64 17.99 -2.01
N PHE A 40 4.28 16.84 -1.44
CA PHE A 40 3.85 15.65 -2.18
C PHE A 40 2.56 15.88 -2.99
N ALA A 41 1.74 16.84 -2.58
CA ALA A 41 0.56 17.26 -3.35
C ALA A 41 0.90 17.78 -4.75
N GLU A 42 2.08 18.40 -4.89
CA GLU A 42 2.56 18.99 -6.15
C GLU A 42 3.36 18.00 -7.01
N VAL A 43 3.63 16.79 -6.50
CA VAL A 43 4.31 15.74 -7.26
C VAL A 43 3.26 14.96 -8.06
N PRO A 44 3.32 14.96 -9.41
CA PRO A 44 2.32 14.30 -10.24
C PRO A 44 2.18 12.81 -9.94
N GLY A 45 0.94 12.32 -9.94
CA GLY A 45 0.65 10.89 -9.89
C GLY A 45 0.85 10.19 -8.54
N ILE A 46 1.27 10.89 -7.47
CA ILE A 46 1.29 10.30 -6.13
C ILE A 46 -0.15 10.07 -5.64
N HIS A 47 -0.46 8.83 -5.28
CA HIS A 47 -1.64 8.45 -4.50
C HIS A 47 -1.37 8.60 -3.00
N PHE A 48 -0.29 7.98 -2.54
CA PHE A 48 0.16 8.04 -1.15
C PHE A 48 1.67 8.17 -1.11
N ALA A 49 2.18 8.87 -0.10
CA ALA A 49 3.61 8.96 0.15
C ALA A 49 3.89 8.98 1.65
N ARG A 50 5.03 8.41 2.06
CA ARG A 50 5.53 8.51 3.43
C ARG A 50 7.04 8.54 3.49
N VAL A 51 7.55 9.15 4.55
CA VAL A 51 8.95 9.05 4.97
C VAL A 51 8.97 8.54 6.39
N VAL A 52 9.67 7.43 6.60
CA VAL A 52 9.76 6.76 7.89
C VAL A 52 11.20 6.49 8.29
N LEU A 53 11.47 6.60 9.58
CA LEU A 53 12.73 6.21 10.17
C LEU A 53 12.64 4.75 10.65
N VAL A 54 13.28 3.84 9.93
CA VAL A 54 13.39 2.44 10.33
C VAL A 54 14.49 2.31 11.37
N PRO A 55 14.19 1.78 12.58
CA PRO A 55 15.18 1.66 13.63
C PRO A 55 16.27 0.64 13.27
N GLU A 56 17.34 0.68 14.04
CA GLU A 56 18.39 -0.32 14.00
C GLU A 56 17.86 -1.72 14.36
N GLY A 57 18.36 -2.76 13.67
CA GLY A 57 17.96 -4.15 13.93
C GLY A 57 18.76 -4.82 15.05
N PRO A 58 18.43 -6.07 15.45
CA PRO A 58 19.18 -6.81 16.46
C PRO A 58 20.66 -6.97 16.08
N GLY A 59 21.60 -6.56 16.94
CA GLY A 59 23.04 -6.59 16.64
C GLY A 59 23.54 -5.42 15.77
N GLY A 60 22.63 -4.57 15.32
CA GLY A 60 22.90 -3.24 14.79
C GLY A 60 23.63 -3.15 13.46
N ALA A 61 24.22 -1.97 13.20
CA ALA A 61 24.97 -1.67 12.00
C ALA A 61 26.13 -2.66 11.78
N ALA A 62 26.76 -3.12 12.86
CA ALA A 62 27.81 -4.14 12.83
C ALA A 62 27.30 -5.49 12.29
N ALA A 63 26.02 -5.83 12.50
CA ALA A 63 25.37 -6.99 11.93
C ALA A 63 24.77 -6.74 10.53
N GLY A 64 25.04 -5.57 9.92
CA GLY A 64 24.49 -5.18 8.63
C GLY A 64 23.03 -4.73 8.69
N MET A 65 22.51 -4.35 9.86
CA MET A 65 21.13 -3.87 10.06
C MET A 65 21.11 -2.44 10.62
N PRO A 66 21.70 -1.45 9.92
CA PRO A 66 21.74 -0.08 10.41
C PRO A 66 20.33 0.53 10.48
N PRO A 67 20.16 1.62 11.25
CA PRO A 67 19.00 2.48 11.09
C PRO A 67 18.98 3.06 9.67
N SER A 68 17.80 3.37 9.15
CA SER A 68 17.67 3.86 7.78
C SER A 68 16.46 4.76 7.61
N VAL A 69 16.58 5.75 6.73
CA VAL A 69 15.43 6.50 6.22
C VAL A 69 14.84 5.75 5.05
N VAL A 70 13.52 5.62 5.05
CA VAL A 70 12.77 4.97 3.97
C VAL A 70 11.70 5.92 3.44
N TYR A 71 11.82 6.27 2.16
CA TYR A 71 10.73 6.88 1.40
C TYR A 71 9.92 5.78 0.71
N MET A 72 8.60 5.91 0.76
CA MET A 72 7.65 4.98 0.16
C MET A 72 6.56 5.79 -0.53
N GLY A 73 6.43 5.63 -1.86
CA GLY A 73 5.37 6.24 -2.66
C GLY A 73 4.57 5.19 -3.44
N GLU A 74 3.26 5.38 -3.53
CA GLU A 74 2.38 4.70 -4.47
C GLU A 74 2.03 5.69 -5.57
N VAL A 75 2.50 5.43 -6.80
CA VAL A 75 2.55 6.44 -7.85
C VAL A 75 2.05 5.89 -9.18
N ASP A 76 1.52 6.77 -10.00
CA ASP A 76 1.16 6.45 -11.37
C ASP A 76 2.36 6.51 -12.32
N GLY A 77 2.57 5.44 -13.10
CA GLY A 77 3.59 5.43 -14.15
C GLY A 77 4.94 4.84 -13.70
N PRO A 78 6.01 5.09 -14.49
CA PRO A 78 7.32 4.49 -14.26
C PRO A 78 8.08 5.16 -13.11
N VAL A 79 8.91 4.37 -12.42
CA VAL A 79 9.71 4.81 -11.26
C VAL A 79 10.61 5.98 -11.65
N GLU A 80 11.22 5.95 -12.83
CA GLU A 80 12.19 6.95 -13.28
C GLU A 80 11.58 8.33 -13.46
N ALA A 81 10.36 8.42 -14.02
CA ALA A 81 9.64 9.68 -14.15
C ALA A 81 9.30 10.25 -12.77
N HIS A 82 8.80 9.38 -11.87
CA HIS A 82 8.50 9.77 -10.50
C HIS A 82 9.73 10.29 -9.75
N LEU A 83 10.89 9.63 -9.86
CA LEU A 83 12.11 10.11 -9.20
C LEU A 83 12.54 11.49 -9.71
N ALA A 84 12.37 11.76 -11.00
CA ALA A 84 12.67 13.08 -11.58
C ALA A 84 11.72 14.16 -11.04
N ASP A 85 10.41 13.87 -11.02
CA ASP A 85 9.40 14.79 -10.46
C ASP A 85 9.59 15.02 -8.96
N LEU A 86 9.94 13.97 -8.22
CA LEU A 86 10.22 14.05 -6.78
C LEU A 86 11.42 14.96 -6.50
N VAL A 87 12.52 14.82 -7.25
CA VAL A 87 13.70 15.70 -7.10
C VAL A 87 13.39 17.13 -7.52
N ARG A 88 12.59 17.32 -8.57
CA ARG A 88 12.21 18.65 -9.07
C ARG A 88 11.35 19.42 -8.08
N THR A 89 10.38 18.77 -7.44
CA THR A 89 9.38 19.42 -6.58
C THR A 89 9.75 19.37 -5.11
N ALA A 90 10.33 18.27 -4.62
CA ALA A 90 10.64 18.05 -3.20
C ALA A 90 12.16 17.99 -2.92
N GLY A 91 12.99 18.54 -3.82
CA GLY A 91 14.45 18.50 -3.72
C GLY A 91 15.01 19.00 -2.40
N ASP A 92 14.51 20.14 -1.91
CA ASP A 92 14.95 20.74 -0.64
C ASP A 92 14.63 19.84 0.56
N GLY A 93 13.45 19.21 0.56
CA GLY A 93 13.04 18.23 1.57
C GLY A 93 13.91 16.98 1.55
N LEU A 94 14.21 16.49 0.34
CA LEU A 94 15.13 15.36 0.17
C LEU A 94 16.54 15.72 0.66
N ASP A 95 17.05 16.91 0.38
CA ASP A 95 18.35 17.37 0.84
C ASP A 95 18.40 17.44 2.38
N ARG A 96 17.35 17.97 3.01
CA ARG A 96 17.27 18.07 4.47
C ARG A 96 17.19 16.72 5.18
N VAL A 97 16.58 15.70 4.58
CA VAL A 97 16.43 14.37 5.21
C VAL A 97 17.51 13.41 4.76
N PHE A 98 17.64 13.18 3.45
CA PHE A 98 18.61 12.24 2.90
C PHE A 98 20.04 12.79 2.89
N GLY A 99 20.25 14.10 3.05
CA GLY A 99 21.58 14.68 3.27
C GLY A 99 22.31 14.14 4.50
N HIS A 100 21.58 13.57 5.46
CA HIS A 100 22.15 12.86 6.60
C HIS A 100 22.51 11.40 6.30
N CYS A 101 22.08 10.84 5.16
CA CYS A 101 22.31 9.45 4.80
C CYS A 101 23.65 9.24 4.11
N ALA A 102 24.19 8.02 4.24
CA ALA A 102 25.50 7.68 3.66
C ALA A 102 25.50 7.82 2.12
N GLY A 103 26.48 8.55 1.59
CA GLY A 103 26.73 8.69 0.16
C GLY A 103 25.75 9.60 -0.59
N TYR A 104 24.88 10.35 0.11
CA TYR A 104 24.00 11.31 -0.53
C TYR A 104 24.80 12.44 -1.23
N PRO A 105 24.36 12.93 -2.42
CA PRO A 105 25.07 13.99 -3.13
C PRO A 105 25.23 15.27 -2.30
N ALA A 106 26.42 15.87 -2.34
CA ALA A 106 26.69 17.11 -1.62
C ALA A 106 25.83 18.28 -2.13
N GLY A 107 25.58 19.27 -1.27
CA GLY A 107 24.87 20.50 -1.63
C GLY A 107 25.45 21.19 -2.88
N GLY A 108 24.57 21.65 -3.77
CA GLY A 108 24.96 22.23 -5.06
C GLY A 108 25.22 21.21 -6.19
N SER A 109 25.13 19.90 -5.92
CA SER A 109 25.21 18.87 -6.96
C SER A 109 24.04 19.01 -7.96
N PRO A 110 24.20 18.60 -9.24
CA PRO A 110 23.11 18.61 -10.20
C PRO A 110 21.94 17.70 -9.79
N ALA A 111 20.72 18.01 -10.24
CA ALA A 111 19.53 17.16 -10.00
C ALA A 111 19.72 15.71 -10.48
N ALA A 112 20.46 15.51 -11.58
CA ALA A 112 20.79 14.18 -12.09
C ALA A 112 21.53 13.29 -11.05
N ALA A 113 22.44 13.88 -10.26
CA ALA A 113 23.18 13.13 -9.24
C ALA A 113 22.25 12.62 -8.12
N ARG A 114 21.22 13.41 -7.75
CA ARG A 114 20.19 12.99 -6.80
C ARG A 114 19.30 11.88 -7.38
N ILE A 115 18.89 12.02 -8.64
CA ILE A 115 18.06 11.01 -9.31
C ILE A 115 18.81 9.67 -9.37
N ASP A 116 20.09 9.68 -9.77
CA ASP A 116 20.91 8.47 -9.85
C ASP A 116 21.16 7.85 -8.46
N TRP A 117 21.36 8.68 -7.44
CA TRP A 117 21.46 8.21 -6.06
C TRP A 117 20.15 7.57 -5.57
N LEU A 118 18.99 8.22 -5.78
CA LEU A 118 17.70 7.65 -5.41
C LEU A 118 17.44 6.33 -6.13
N ARG A 119 17.77 6.26 -7.43
CA ARG A 119 17.63 5.05 -8.25
C ARG A 119 18.50 3.90 -7.71
N SER A 120 19.74 4.17 -7.31
CA SER A 120 20.62 3.13 -6.75
C SER A 120 20.19 2.64 -5.37
N HIS A 121 19.35 3.42 -4.67
CA HIS A 121 18.76 3.10 -3.37
C HIS A 121 17.33 2.56 -3.46
N CYS A 122 16.79 2.39 -4.67
CA CYS A 122 15.48 1.79 -4.87
C CYS A 122 15.48 0.31 -4.49
N LEU A 123 14.48 -0.10 -3.70
CA LEU A 123 14.28 -1.49 -3.31
C LEU A 123 13.05 -2.09 -4.00
N PRO A 124 13.16 -3.30 -4.56
CA PRO A 124 12.01 -3.99 -5.12
C PRO A 124 11.09 -4.51 -4.00
N CYS A 125 9.78 -4.46 -4.26
CA CYS A 125 8.81 -5.15 -3.40
C CYS A 125 8.92 -6.66 -3.60
N ALA A 126 8.91 -7.41 -2.51
CA ALA A 126 8.77 -8.86 -2.53
C ALA A 126 7.32 -9.28 -2.86
N ALA A 127 6.35 -8.46 -2.46
CA ALA A 127 4.97 -8.52 -2.89
C ALA A 127 4.36 -7.11 -2.86
N TYR A 128 3.51 -6.78 -3.86
CA TYR A 128 2.82 -5.49 -3.91
C TYR A 128 1.35 -5.65 -4.31
N TYR A 129 0.47 -5.26 -3.39
CA TYR A 129 -0.98 -5.25 -3.56
C TYR A 129 -1.45 -3.86 -3.96
N VAL A 130 -2.33 -3.83 -4.95
CA VAL A 130 -3.09 -2.66 -5.39
C VAL A 130 -4.57 -3.04 -5.35
N ASN A 131 -5.38 -2.23 -4.68
CA ASN A 131 -6.81 -2.48 -4.55
C ASN A 131 -7.47 -2.74 -5.91
N THR A 132 -7.41 -1.75 -6.80
CA THR A 132 -7.97 -1.85 -8.15
C THR A 132 -6.93 -1.36 -9.16
N VAL A 133 -6.36 -2.30 -9.93
CA VAL A 133 -5.30 -1.98 -10.90
C VAL A 133 -5.85 -1.16 -12.05
N GLY A 134 -5.13 -0.09 -12.41
CA GLY A 134 -5.46 0.77 -13.55
C GLY A 134 -6.32 1.98 -13.22
N ARG A 135 -6.74 2.14 -11.96
CA ARG A 135 -7.41 3.35 -11.47
C ARG A 135 -6.37 4.36 -10.97
N GLY A 136 -5.94 5.25 -11.86
CA GLY A 136 -4.94 6.28 -11.52
C GLY A 136 -5.49 7.43 -10.68
N ARG A 137 -4.60 8.21 -10.07
CA ARG A 137 -4.91 9.33 -9.17
C ARG A 137 -5.85 10.35 -9.81
N GLN A 138 -5.52 10.82 -11.01
CA GLN A 138 -6.36 11.80 -11.71
C GLN A 138 -7.79 11.28 -11.94
N GLN A 139 -7.93 10.00 -12.30
CA GLN A 139 -9.23 9.38 -12.48
C GLN A 139 -10.02 9.35 -11.15
N ILE A 140 -9.36 9.06 -10.03
CA ILE A 140 -9.99 9.06 -8.70
C ILE A 140 -10.58 10.43 -8.36
N GLU A 141 -9.78 11.49 -8.50
CA GLU A 141 -10.20 12.86 -8.19
C GLU A 141 -11.35 13.29 -9.12
N GLN A 142 -11.21 13.01 -10.40
CA GLN A 142 -12.24 13.29 -11.40
C GLN A 142 -13.55 12.55 -11.12
N GLU A 143 -13.49 11.26 -10.77
CA GLU A 143 -14.68 10.46 -10.44
C GLU A 143 -15.36 10.93 -9.14
N ALA A 144 -14.60 11.43 -8.17
CA ALA A 144 -15.16 12.07 -6.97
C ALA A 144 -15.90 13.38 -7.31
N LEU A 145 -15.26 14.27 -8.09
CA LEU A 145 -15.87 15.52 -8.55
C LEU A 145 -17.13 15.28 -9.39
N LEU A 146 -17.12 14.25 -10.24
CA LEU A 146 -18.29 13.85 -11.03
C LEU A 146 -19.46 13.45 -10.13
N ARG A 147 -19.20 12.63 -9.10
CA ARG A 147 -20.25 12.22 -8.15
C ARG A 147 -20.84 13.44 -7.46
N GLU A 148 -20.00 14.31 -6.89
CA GLU A 148 -20.45 15.52 -6.18
C GLU A 148 -21.28 16.43 -7.08
N ALA A 149 -20.87 16.64 -8.33
CA ALA A 149 -21.62 17.46 -9.28
C ALA A 149 -22.99 16.86 -9.64
N ILE A 150 -23.09 15.52 -9.75
CA ILE A 150 -24.36 14.85 -10.02
C ILE A 150 -25.26 14.87 -8.78
N GLU A 151 -24.72 14.62 -7.58
CA GLU A 151 -25.48 14.73 -6.32
C GLU A 151 -26.06 16.13 -6.16
N GLU A 152 -25.24 17.18 -6.35
CA GLU A 152 -25.72 18.57 -6.27
C GLU A 152 -26.79 18.88 -7.35
N PHE A 153 -26.72 18.26 -8.52
CA PHE A 153 -27.76 18.38 -9.54
C PHE A 153 -29.06 17.67 -9.11
N LEU A 154 -28.96 16.43 -8.62
CA LEU A 154 -30.10 15.64 -8.17
C LEU A 154 -30.79 16.30 -6.97
N ASP A 155 -30.03 16.79 -5.99
CA ASP A 155 -30.57 17.47 -4.81
C ASP A 155 -31.32 18.75 -5.18
N ARG A 156 -30.78 19.56 -6.10
CA ARG A 156 -31.42 20.80 -6.55
C ARG A 156 -32.71 20.56 -7.33
N ASN A 157 -32.79 19.48 -8.10
CA ASN A 157 -33.92 19.18 -8.99
C ASN A 157 -34.82 18.05 -8.45
N GLY A 158 -34.61 17.59 -7.22
CA GLY A 158 -35.24 16.39 -6.68
C GLY A 158 -36.77 16.46 -6.67
N ALA A 159 -37.36 17.62 -6.40
CA ALA A 159 -38.81 17.81 -6.41
C ALA A 159 -39.42 17.61 -7.81
N ASP A 160 -38.77 18.14 -8.84
CA ASP A 160 -39.23 18.05 -10.23
C ASP A 160 -38.99 16.64 -10.79
N LEU A 161 -37.91 15.99 -10.38
CA LEU A 161 -37.54 14.64 -10.82
C LEU A 161 -38.31 13.53 -10.08
N ALA A 162 -38.92 13.80 -8.93
CA ALA A 162 -39.56 12.79 -8.08
C ALA A 162 -40.71 12.01 -8.78
N ALA A 163 -41.39 12.65 -9.74
CA ALA A 163 -42.49 12.03 -10.49
C ALA A 163 -42.04 11.39 -11.83
N THR A 164 -40.76 11.50 -12.17
CA THR A 164 -40.21 11.00 -13.45
C THR A 164 -39.72 9.56 -13.34
N SER A 165 -39.68 8.86 -14.46
CA SER A 165 -39.16 7.48 -14.49
C SER A 165 -37.64 7.46 -14.28
N PRO A 166 -37.07 6.37 -13.73
CA PRO A 166 -35.61 6.21 -13.59
C PRO A 166 -34.82 6.48 -14.88
N ALA A 167 -35.37 6.11 -16.03
CA ALA A 167 -34.76 6.36 -17.33
C ALA A 167 -34.69 7.87 -17.67
N GLU A 168 -35.73 8.62 -17.34
CA GLU A 168 -35.79 10.08 -17.54
C GLU A 168 -34.85 10.81 -16.58
N ILE A 169 -34.79 10.42 -15.30
CA ILE A 169 -33.83 10.96 -14.33
C ILE A 169 -32.40 10.76 -14.86
N ARG A 170 -32.07 9.54 -15.30
CA ARG A 170 -30.76 9.24 -15.86
C ARG A 170 -30.49 10.04 -17.14
N ALA A 171 -31.47 10.23 -18.01
CA ALA A 171 -31.33 11.07 -19.21
C ALA A 171 -31.06 12.55 -18.84
N ALA A 172 -31.72 13.07 -17.81
CA ALA A 172 -31.49 14.41 -17.30
C ALA A 172 -30.06 14.58 -16.74
N VAL A 173 -29.57 13.60 -15.97
CA VAL A 173 -28.18 13.58 -15.48
C VAL A 173 -27.18 13.53 -16.65
N GLN A 174 -27.44 12.69 -17.65
CA GLN A 174 -26.59 12.62 -18.85
C GLN A 174 -26.52 13.96 -19.57
N GLU A 175 -27.65 14.66 -19.71
CA GLU A 175 -27.70 15.97 -20.36
C GLU A 175 -26.97 17.03 -19.56
N TYR A 176 -27.15 17.05 -18.24
CA TYR A 176 -26.39 17.90 -17.32
C TYR A 176 -24.87 17.71 -17.48
N VAL A 177 -24.40 16.46 -17.51
CA VAL A 177 -22.98 16.16 -17.68
C VAL A 177 -22.49 16.55 -19.08
N ARG A 178 -23.26 16.32 -20.15
CA ARG A 178 -22.89 16.75 -21.51
C ARG A 178 -22.78 18.27 -21.63
N GLY A 179 -23.63 19.01 -20.91
CA GLY A 179 -23.61 20.47 -20.89
C GLY A 179 -22.41 21.08 -20.14
N ARG A 180 -21.66 20.29 -19.37
CA ARG A 180 -20.52 20.75 -18.56
C ARG A 180 -19.18 20.39 -19.19
N ALA A 181 -18.48 21.41 -19.69
CA ALA A 181 -17.16 21.25 -20.31
C ALA A 181 -16.12 20.62 -19.37
N ASP A 182 -16.19 20.91 -18.07
CA ASP A 182 -15.29 20.36 -17.06
C ASP A 182 -15.56 18.87 -16.74
N LEU A 183 -16.74 18.35 -17.12
CA LEU A 183 -17.11 16.93 -16.98
C LEU A 183 -17.02 16.14 -18.29
N ALA A 184 -16.62 16.77 -19.40
CA ALA A 184 -16.58 16.15 -20.72
C ALA A 184 -15.74 14.86 -20.77
N TRP A 185 -14.72 14.74 -19.92
CA TRP A 185 -13.90 13.53 -19.79
C TRP A 185 -14.73 12.29 -19.38
N ALA A 186 -15.80 12.47 -18.60
CA ALA A 186 -16.66 11.40 -18.10
C ALA A 186 -17.50 10.75 -19.20
N CYS A 187 -17.71 11.45 -20.32
CA CYS A 187 -18.39 10.93 -21.50
C CYS A 187 -17.59 9.85 -22.23
N THR A 188 -16.29 9.71 -21.92
CA THR A 188 -15.41 8.73 -22.52
C THR A 188 -14.98 7.67 -21.50
N GLY A 189 -14.85 6.42 -21.96
CA GLY A 189 -14.34 5.33 -21.13
C GLY A 189 -12.87 5.53 -20.75
N SER A 190 -12.42 4.93 -19.64
CA SER A 190 -11.01 4.98 -19.24
C SER A 190 -10.11 4.35 -20.31
N ALA A 191 -8.97 5.00 -20.58
CA ALA A 191 -7.97 4.47 -21.51
C ALA A 191 -7.43 3.12 -21.00
N PRO A 192 -7.34 2.09 -21.87
CA PRO A 192 -6.81 0.80 -21.45
C PRO A 192 -5.29 0.88 -21.17
N PRO A 193 -4.74 -0.05 -20.35
CA PRO A 193 -3.30 -0.19 -20.20
C PRO A 193 -2.59 -0.46 -21.53
N PRO A 194 -1.31 -0.06 -21.69
CA PRO A 194 -0.59 -0.09 -22.93
C PRO A 194 -0.35 -1.55 -23.27
N LEU A 195 -0.30 -1.86 -24.56
CA LEU A 195 -0.25 -3.23 -25.02
C LEU A 195 0.94 -4.02 -24.42
N GLY A 196 2.12 -3.39 -24.33
CA GLY A 196 3.30 -4.03 -23.74
C GLY A 196 3.12 -4.42 -22.27
N TRP A 197 2.40 -3.62 -21.47
CA TRP A 197 2.08 -4.01 -20.09
C TRP A 197 1.14 -5.22 -20.06
N ARG A 198 0.07 -5.20 -20.88
CA ARG A 198 -0.90 -6.31 -20.97
C ARG A 198 -0.23 -7.61 -21.39
N ILE A 199 0.65 -7.56 -22.39
CA ILE A 199 1.44 -8.72 -22.83
C ILE A 199 2.30 -9.24 -21.69
N ARG A 200 3.02 -8.37 -20.96
CA ARG A 200 3.82 -8.78 -19.79
C ARG A 200 2.97 -9.42 -18.69
N GLN A 201 1.77 -8.91 -18.44
CA GLN A 201 0.86 -9.51 -17.46
C GLN A 201 0.40 -10.90 -17.88
N VAL A 202 -0.01 -11.07 -19.14
CA VAL A 202 -0.43 -12.38 -19.66
C VAL A 202 0.73 -13.37 -19.67
N ALA A 203 1.91 -12.94 -20.11
CA ALA A 203 3.12 -13.77 -20.09
C ALA A 203 3.49 -14.20 -18.68
N HIS A 204 3.38 -13.32 -17.69
CA HIS A 204 3.62 -13.65 -16.29
C HIS A 204 2.55 -14.59 -15.71
N LEU A 205 1.27 -14.33 -16.02
CA LEU A 205 0.12 -15.14 -15.60
C LEU A 205 0.25 -16.58 -16.10
N ALA A 206 0.69 -16.79 -17.34
CA ALA A 206 0.86 -18.12 -17.91
C ALA A 206 2.21 -18.75 -17.56
N GLY A 207 3.29 -17.96 -17.61
CA GLY A 207 4.67 -18.44 -17.44
C GLY A 207 4.97 -18.96 -16.04
N VAL A 208 4.43 -18.33 -14.99
CA VAL A 208 4.68 -18.77 -13.60
C VAL A 208 4.06 -20.14 -13.31
N PRO A 209 2.77 -20.42 -13.61
CA PRO A 209 2.20 -21.75 -13.48
C PRO A 209 2.91 -22.81 -14.33
N LEU A 210 3.32 -22.48 -15.56
CA LEU A 210 4.08 -23.39 -16.42
C LEU A 210 5.43 -23.76 -15.81
N ALA A 211 6.17 -22.77 -15.29
CA ALA A 211 7.41 -23.03 -14.56
C ALA A 211 7.13 -23.85 -13.29
N GLY A 212 6.05 -23.56 -12.56
CA GLY A 212 5.60 -24.33 -11.41
C GLY A 212 5.32 -25.79 -11.74
N LEU A 213 4.71 -26.08 -12.90
CA LEU A 213 4.45 -27.44 -13.38
C LEU A 213 5.74 -28.21 -13.66
N VAL A 214 6.74 -27.56 -14.28
CA VAL A 214 8.07 -28.14 -14.50
C VAL A 214 8.78 -28.44 -13.17
N LEU A 215 8.61 -27.58 -12.17
CA LEU A 215 9.21 -27.74 -10.84
C LEU A 215 8.41 -28.68 -9.92
N LEU A 216 7.20 -29.07 -10.31
CA LEU A 216 6.28 -29.86 -9.47
C LEU A 216 6.89 -31.17 -8.95
N PRO A 217 7.61 -31.98 -9.75
CA PRO A 217 8.21 -33.22 -9.26
C PRO A 217 9.19 -32.99 -8.10
N PHE A 218 10.01 -31.93 -8.18
CA PHE A 218 10.92 -31.54 -7.11
C PHE A 218 10.16 -31.03 -5.88
N GLY A 219 9.08 -30.27 -6.11
CA GLY A 219 8.19 -29.78 -5.05
C GLY A 219 7.54 -30.92 -4.27
N VAL A 220 7.04 -31.96 -4.95
CA VAL A 220 6.44 -33.15 -4.31
C VAL A 220 7.43 -33.88 -3.41
N ILE A 221 8.69 -33.97 -3.81
CA ILE A 221 9.75 -34.60 -3.01
C ILE A 221 10.18 -33.69 -1.83
N ALA A 222 10.27 -32.38 -2.06
CA ALA A 222 10.69 -31.42 -1.05
C ALA A 222 9.62 -31.16 0.02
N LEU A 223 8.33 -31.28 -0.32
CA LEU A 223 7.21 -30.90 0.55
C LEU A 223 7.17 -31.69 1.88
N PRO A 224 7.32 -33.03 1.92
CA PRO A 224 7.37 -33.75 3.19
C PRO A 224 8.55 -33.33 4.08
N VAL A 225 9.72 -33.11 3.48
CA VAL A 225 10.91 -32.63 4.20
C VAL A 225 10.66 -31.24 4.78
N TRP A 226 10.14 -30.33 3.95
CA TRP A 226 9.76 -28.99 4.38
C TRP A 226 8.72 -29.02 5.51
N ALA A 227 7.69 -29.87 5.41
CA ALA A 227 6.63 -30.00 6.39
C ALA A 227 7.18 -30.50 7.76
N VAL A 228 8.08 -31.48 7.75
CA VAL A 228 8.75 -31.97 8.98
C VAL A 228 9.62 -30.87 9.59
N LEU A 229 10.42 -30.17 8.78
CA LEU A 229 11.26 -29.06 9.24
C LEU A 229 10.43 -27.90 9.79
N LEU A 230 9.36 -27.52 9.09
CA LEU A 230 8.41 -26.50 9.54
C LEU A 230 7.90 -26.87 10.93
N ARG A 231 7.40 -28.11 11.09
CA ARG A 231 6.84 -28.57 12.36
C ARG A 231 7.88 -28.56 13.48
N ARG A 232 9.13 -28.94 13.19
CA ARG A 232 10.24 -28.89 14.14
C ARG A 232 10.58 -27.45 14.56
N HIS A 233 10.59 -26.52 13.62
CA HIS A 233 10.83 -25.10 13.90
C HIS A 233 9.67 -24.49 14.71
N GLU A 234 8.41 -24.68 14.30
CA GLU A 234 7.23 -24.21 15.03
C GLU A 234 7.15 -24.73 16.47
N ARG A 235 7.65 -25.95 16.73
CA ARG A 235 7.69 -26.49 18.10
C ARG A 235 8.70 -25.78 19.00
N ARG A 236 9.73 -25.16 18.42
CA ARG A 236 10.82 -24.45 19.11
C ARG A 236 10.64 -22.94 19.12
N ASP A 237 9.73 -22.41 18.31
CA ASP A 237 9.42 -20.99 18.28
C ASP A 237 8.89 -20.55 19.64
N VAL A 238 9.46 -19.45 20.14
CA VAL A 238 9.06 -18.79 21.39
C VAL A 238 8.36 -17.49 21.02
N PRO A 239 7.06 -17.35 21.29
CA PRO A 239 6.36 -16.08 21.12
C PRO A 239 6.87 -15.03 22.10
N ASP A 240 6.90 -13.78 21.66
CA ASP A 240 7.07 -12.66 22.55
C ASP A 240 5.79 -12.44 23.37
N ARG A 241 5.96 -12.00 24.61
CA ARG A 241 4.88 -11.65 25.54
C ARG A 241 4.89 -10.18 25.92
N ALA A 242 5.80 -9.40 25.32
CA ALA A 242 5.89 -7.97 25.52
C ALA A 242 4.55 -7.30 25.17
N ARG A 243 4.20 -6.32 25.99
CA ARG A 243 3.09 -5.40 25.73
C ARG A 243 3.68 -4.04 25.39
N PRO A 244 3.12 -3.32 24.41
CA PRO A 244 3.58 -1.98 24.11
C PRO A 244 3.35 -1.08 25.34
N GLY A 245 4.36 -0.30 25.72
CA GLY A 245 4.22 0.68 26.81
C GLY A 245 3.26 1.80 26.44
N HIS A 246 2.66 2.45 27.43
CA HIS A 246 1.68 3.53 27.20
C HIS A 246 2.24 4.69 26.38
N ASP A 247 3.50 5.08 26.60
CA ASP A 247 4.12 6.18 25.83
C ASP A 247 4.31 5.81 24.36
N ARG A 248 4.63 4.54 24.08
CA ARG A 248 4.71 4.02 22.70
C ARG A 248 3.35 4.05 22.02
N ILE A 249 2.29 3.63 22.72
CA ILE A 249 0.93 3.72 22.18
C ILE A 249 0.55 5.17 21.90
N ARG A 250 0.89 6.10 22.80
CA ARG A 250 0.63 7.53 22.59
C ARG A 250 1.40 8.09 21.38
N GLU A 251 2.65 7.70 21.20
CA GLU A 251 3.46 8.09 20.03
C GLU A 251 2.83 7.59 18.72
N LEU A 252 2.40 6.31 18.68
CA LEU A 252 1.78 5.73 17.48
C LEU A 252 0.42 6.34 17.18
N ALA A 253 -0.44 6.46 18.19
CA ALA A 253 -1.76 7.08 18.05
C ALA A 253 -1.68 8.54 17.63
N GLY A 254 -0.62 9.27 18.03
CA GLY A 254 -0.36 10.63 17.58
C GLY A 254 0.04 10.74 16.10
N CYS A 255 0.18 9.63 15.38
CA CYS A 255 0.47 9.58 13.94
C CYS A 255 -0.64 8.88 13.12
N GLU A 256 -1.77 8.56 13.75
CA GLU A 256 -2.89 7.79 13.19
C GLU A 256 -4.19 8.62 13.22
N ASP A 257 -5.17 8.20 12.44
CA ASP A 257 -6.57 8.65 12.44
C ASP A 257 -6.79 10.14 12.12
N PHE A 258 -5.97 10.72 11.24
CA PHE A 258 -6.11 12.12 10.82
C PHE A 258 -7.16 12.35 9.73
N VAL A 259 -7.35 11.37 8.83
CA VAL A 259 -8.23 11.45 7.67
C VAL A 259 -8.90 10.08 7.45
N ALA A 260 -9.67 9.90 6.37
CA ALA A 260 -10.41 8.65 6.15
C ALA A 260 -9.49 7.43 5.98
N GLN A 261 -8.29 7.64 5.43
CA GLN A 261 -7.26 6.60 5.33
C GLN A 261 -6.16 6.76 6.38
N ASN A 262 -5.45 5.67 6.63
CA ASN A 262 -4.37 5.57 7.58
C ASN A 262 -3.15 4.85 7.00
N PRO A 263 -1.93 5.27 7.39
CA PRO A 263 -0.71 4.53 7.12
C PRO A 263 -0.47 3.49 8.23
N PHE A 264 -0.08 2.28 7.83
CA PHE A 264 0.55 1.32 8.74
C PHE A 264 1.95 0.97 8.24
N THR A 265 2.93 0.89 9.13
CA THR A 265 4.28 0.39 8.81
C THR A 265 4.80 -0.42 9.97
N ALA A 266 5.24 -1.64 9.71
CA ALA A 266 5.87 -2.51 10.70
C ALA A 266 7.18 -3.07 10.16
N VAL A 267 8.13 -3.27 11.06
CA VAL A 267 9.44 -3.84 10.75
C VAL A 267 9.69 -5.02 11.66
N GLY A 268 9.96 -6.18 11.08
CA GLY A 268 10.21 -7.41 11.82
C GLY A 268 11.50 -8.08 11.38
N SER A 269 12.19 -8.70 12.33
CA SER A 269 13.34 -9.55 12.04
C SER A 269 12.88 -10.95 11.66
N VAL A 270 13.44 -11.50 10.59
CA VAL A 270 13.18 -12.88 10.17
C VAL A 270 13.89 -13.82 11.15
N LYS A 271 13.22 -14.91 11.53
CA LYS A 271 13.81 -16.00 12.32
C LYS A 271 15.06 -16.54 11.63
N ALA A 272 16.07 -16.88 12.42
CA ALA A 272 17.37 -17.28 11.90
C ALA A 272 17.34 -18.56 11.04
N GLY A 273 18.27 -18.63 10.09
CA GLY A 273 18.53 -19.81 9.27
C GLY A 273 17.90 -19.78 7.86
N PRO A 274 18.46 -20.56 6.92
CA PRO A 274 18.02 -20.57 5.53
C PRO A 274 16.59 -21.07 5.35
N PHE A 275 16.13 -22.00 6.20
CA PHE A 275 14.78 -22.56 6.13
C PHE A 275 13.69 -21.47 6.20
N ARG A 276 13.76 -20.56 7.18
CA ARG A 276 12.79 -19.47 7.35
C ARG A 276 12.89 -18.44 6.25
N ARG A 277 14.10 -18.10 5.81
CA ARG A 277 14.33 -17.16 4.69
C ARG A 277 13.77 -17.70 3.37
N ILE A 278 14.01 -18.98 3.06
CA ILE A 278 13.49 -19.65 1.86
C ILE A 278 11.96 -19.73 1.95
N THR A 279 11.43 -20.21 3.07
CA THR A 279 9.96 -20.32 3.28
C THR A 279 9.29 -18.96 3.07
N LEU A 280 9.77 -17.91 3.73
CA LEU A 280 9.19 -16.57 3.61
C LEU A 280 9.34 -16.00 2.19
N THR A 281 10.48 -16.24 1.52
CA THR A 281 10.67 -15.83 0.12
C THR A 281 9.64 -16.52 -0.79
N THR A 282 9.45 -17.83 -0.62
CA THR A 282 8.48 -18.61 -1.41
C THR A 282 7.05 -18.15 -1.13
N VAL A 283 6.69 -17.94 0.14
CA VAL A 283 5.36 -17.42 0.51
C VAL A 283 5.12 -16.06 -0.12
N LEU A 284 6.06 -15.11 0.01
CA LEU A 284 5.88 -13.77 -0.56
C LEU A 284 5.83 -13.80 -2.10
N PHE A 285 6.55 -14.70 -2.76
CA PHE A 285 6.42 -14.91 -4.20
C PHE A 285 5.01 -15.38 -4.59
N VAL A 286 4.44 -16.34 -3.85
CA VAL A 286 3.06 -16.82 -4.08
C VAL A 286 2.04 -15.72 -3.77
N VAL A 287 2.26 -14.94 -2.71
CA VAL A 287 1.43 -13.78 -2.37
C VAL A 287 1.48 -12.75 -3.49
N ASP A 288 2.66 -12.37 -3.98
CA ASP A 288 2.82 -11.41 -5.10
C ASP A 288 2.04 -11.86 -6.34
N TYR A 289 2.19 -13.13 -6.72
CA TYR A 289 1.44 -13.70 -7.83
C TYR A 289 -0.08 -13.61 -7.60
N GLY A 290 -0.54 -13.97 -6.40
CA GLY A 290 -1.96 -13.93 -6.03
C GLY A 290 -2.54 -12.51 -6.04
N VAL A 291 -1.86 -11.54 -5.42
CA VAL A 291 -2.34 -10.15 -5.37
C VAL A 291 -2.35 -9.49 -6.75
N ARG A 292 -1.39 -9.85 -7.59
CA ARG A 292 -1.26 -9.32 -8.94
C ARG A 292 -2.33 -9.83 -9.90
N HIS A 293 -2.71 -11.11 -9.80
CA HIS A 293 -3.55 -11.77 -10.80
C HIS A 293 -4.93 -12.19 -10.32
N VAL A 294 -5.11 -12.42 -9.02
CA VAL A 294 -6.36 -12.91 -8.43
C VAL A 294 -7.05 -11.82 -7.61
N PHE A 295 -6.31 -11.10 -6.76
CA PHE A 295 -6.86 -10.09 -5.84
C PHE A 295 -6.63 -8.65 -6.31
N ASN A 296 -6.93 -8.36 -7.58
CA ASN A 296 -6.64 -7.05 -8.20
C ASN A 296 -7.90 -6.20 -8.49
N ARG A 297 -9.04 -6.56 -7.89
CA ARG A 297 -10.37 -5.93 -8.08
C ARG A 297 -11.10 -5.65 -6.76
N GLY A 298 -10.49 -4.84 -5.91
CA GLY A 298 -11.10 -4.26 -4.73
C GLY A 298 -11.29 -5.19 -3.54
N ASN A 299 -10.70 -6.38 -3.57
CA ASN A 299 -10.94 -7.40 -2.55
C ASN A 299 -9.71 -8.30 -2.37
N LEU A 300 -9.09 -8.21 -1.18
CA LEU A 300 -8.04 -9.11 -0.73
C LEU A 300 -8.64 -10.17 0.20
N ALA A 301 -9.15 -11.25 -0.37
CA ALA A 301 -9.70 -12.40 0.37
C ALA A 301 -10.71 -12.02 1.47
N GLY A 302 -11.58 -11.04 1.19
CA GLY A 302 -12.63 -10.53 2.07
C GLY A 302 -12.36 -9.14 2.63
N VAL A 303 -11.10 -8.70 2.67
CA VAL A 303 -10.72 -7.35 3.12
C VAL A 303 -10.80 -6.38 1.95
N LYS A 304 -11.62 -5.33 2.10
CA LYS A 304 -11.89 -4.34 1.03
C LYS A 304 -11.33 -2.96 1.32
N THR A 305 -10.90 -2.70 2.55
CA THR A 305 -10.47 -1.39 3.07
C THR A 305 -9.02 -1.05 2.74
N ILE A 306 -8.24 -1.98 2.15
CA ILE A 306 -6.84 -1.73 1.78
C ILE A 306 -6.80 -1.01 0.43
N HIS A 307 -6.13 0.13 0.34
CA HIS A 307 -5.78 0.78 -0.93
C HIS A 307 -4.55 0.13 -1.56
N PHE A 308 -3.49 0.02 -0.77
CA PHE A 308 -2.20 -0.53 -1.20
C PHE A 308 -1.50 -1.21 -0.03
N ALA A 309 -0.78 -2.29 -0.31
CA ALA A 309 0.07 -2.94 0.68
C ALA A 309 1.36 -3.47 0.02
N ARG A 310 2.48 -3.43 0.75
CA ARG A 310 3.78 -3.88 0.24
C ARG A 310 4.58 -4.62 1.31
N TRP A 311 5.36 -5.60 0.84
CA TRP A 311 6.35 -6.32 1.64
C TRP A 311 7.72 -6.11 1.01
N LEU A 312 8.70 -5.75 1.82
CA LEU A 312 10.06 -5.45 1.38
C LEU A 312 11.04 -6.26 2.20
N PHE A 313 11.93 -7.00 1.54
CA PHE A 313 13.10 -7.55 2.22
C PHE A 313 14.17 -6.49 2.37
N VAL A 314 14.75 -6.39 3.55
CA VAL A 314 15.92 -5.53 3.82
C VAL A 314 17.02 -6.33 4.50
N ASP A 315 18.26 -5.81 4.43
CA ASP A 315 19.46 -6.37 5.07
C ASP A 315 19.70 -7.85 4.71
N GLY A 316 19.80 -8.15 3.41
CA GLY A 316 20.03 -9.53 2.96
C GLY A 316 18.90 -10.49 3.34
N LYS A 317 17.65 -10.00 3.36
CA LYS A 317 16.44 -10.74 3.78
C LYS A 317 16.49 -11.19 5.25
N GLN A 318 17.18 -10.44 6.11
CA GLN A 318 17.17 -10.65 7.56
C GLN A 318 16.04 -9.89 8.24
N ARG A 319 15.53 -8.82 7.62
CA ARG A 319 14.35 -8.09 8.09
C ARG A 319 13.32 -7.95 6.97
N VAL A 320 12.07 -7.75 7.36
CA VAL A 320 10.97 -7.40 6.45
C VAL A 320 10.30 -6.14 6.93
N ILE A 321 10.04 -5.24 6.00
CA ILE A 321 9.15 -4.09 6.19
C ILE A 321 7.82 -4.45 5.55
N PHE A 322 6.74 -4.32 6.31
CA PHE A 322 5.38 -4.32 5.80
C PHE A 322 4.81 -2.91 5.89
N ALA A 323 4.22 -2.41 4.82
CA ALA A 323 3.53 -1.13 4.81
C ALA A 323 2.19 -1.23 4.10
N SER A 324 1.18 -0.54 4.61
CA SER A 324 -0.18 -0.50 4.05
C SER A 324 -0.77 0.91 4.14
N ASN A 325 -1.64 1.25 3.19
CA ASN A 325 -2.57 2.38 3.23
C ASN A 325 -4.00 1.80 3.23
N TYR A 326 -4.81 2.13 4.23
CA TYR A 326 -6.12 1.49 4.45
C TYR A 326 -7.14 2.48 5.00
N ASP A 327 -8.44 2.16 4.89
CA ASP A 327 -9.54 2.97 5.42
C ASP A 327 -9.83 2.66 6.90
N GLY A 328 -10.26 3.68 7.64
CA GLY A 328 -10.75 3.54 9.02
C GLY A 328 -9.63 3.35 10.05
N SER A 329 -10.00 3.01 11.28
CA SER A 329 -9.05 2.92 12.39
C SER A 329 -8.20 1.66 12.34
N LEU A 330 -7.03 1.68 12.99
CA LEU A 330 -6.16 0.49 13.05
C LEU A 330 -6.87 -0.71 13.69
N GLU A 331 -7.68 -0.51 14.72
CA GLU A 331 -8.41 -1.61 15.37
C GLU A 331 -9.35 -2.30 14.38
N SER A 332 -10.19 -1.53 13.67
CA SER A 332 -11.10 -2.10 12.67
C SER A 332 -10.37 -2.80 11.53
N TYR A 333 -9.22 -2.25 11.13
CA TYR A 333 -8.35 -2.86 10.13
C TYR A 333 -7.77 -4.19 10.60
N MET A 334 -7.29 -4.27 11.85
CA MET A 334 -6.73 -5.50 12.43
C MET A 334 -7.79 -6.57 12.64
N ASP A 335 -8.98 -6.21 13.10
CA ASP A 335 -10.11 -7.13 13.25
C ASP A 335 -10.44 -7.80 11.91
N ASP A 336 -10.49 -7.01 10.83
CA ASP A 336 -10.69 -7.51 9.47
C ASP A 336 -9.62 -8.54 9.05
N PHE A 337 -8.34 -8.33 9.41
CA PHE A 337 -7.33 -9.36 9.10
C PHE A 337 -7.49 -10.61 9.93
N ILE A 338 -7.75 -10.47 11.22
CA ILE A 338 -7.82 -11.59 12.14
C ILE A 338 -9.02 -12.48 11.77
N ASP A 339 -10.17 -11.87 11.50
CA ASP A 339 -11.40 -12.59 11.19
C ASP A 339 -11.37 -13.21 9.80
N LYS A 340 -10.87 -12.50 8.79
CA LYS A 340 -10.99 -12.93 7.38
C LYS A 340 -9.74 -13.61 6.84
N VAL A 341 -8.56 -13.19 7.28
CA VAL A 341 -7.28 -13.57 6.65
C VAL A 341 -6.16 -13.92 7.64
N ALA A 342 -6.49 -14.36 8.86
CA ALA A 342 -5.49 -14.81 9.84
C ALA A 342 -4.54 -15.88 9.30
N TRP A 343 -5.03 -16.76 8.41
CA TRP A 343 -4.21 -17.76 7.74
C TRP A 343 -3.11 -17.13 6.88
N GLY A 344 -3.41 -16.01 6.21
CA GLY A 344 -2.48 -15.27 5.36
C GLY A 344 -1.47 -14.48 6.19
N LEU A 345 -1.94 -13.84 7.29
CA LEU A 345 -1.06 -13.23 8.28
C LEU A 345 -0.07 -14.25 8.82
N ASN A 346 -0.54 -15.42 9.23
CA ASN A 346 0.29 -16.51 9.75
C ASN A 346 1.32 -16.97 8.71
N ALA A 347 0.93 -17.12 7.45
CA ALA A 347 1.83 -17.60 6.41
C ALA A 347 3.06 -16.68 6.21
N VAL A 348 2.86 -15.37 6.33
CA VAL A 348 3.94 -14.39 6.18
C VAL A 348 4.63 -14.15 7.53
N PHE A 349 3.90 -13.64 8.51
CA PHE A 349 4.45 -13.05 9.73
C PHE A 349 4.93 -14.07 10.75
N SER A 350 4.50 -15.35 10.68
CA SER A 350 5.06 -16.40 11.55
C SER A 350 6.54 -16.70 11.31
N ASN A 351 7.10 -16.21 10.21
CA ASN A 351 8.54 -16.25 9.96
C ASN A 351 9.30 -15.13 10.69
N GLY A 352 8.59 -14.17 11.30
CA GLY A 352 9.15 -13.12 12.15
C GLY A 352 9.46 -13.62 13.57
N GLN A 353 10.52 -13.09 14.16
CA GLN A 353 10.91 -13.37 15.55
C GLN A 353 9.83 -12.88 16.52
N GLY A 354 9.47 -13.69 17.51
CA GLY A 354 8.48 -13.32 18.53
C GLY A 354 7.01 -13.44 18.12
N TYR A 355 6.69 -13.79 16.86
CA TYR A 355 5.30 -13.93 16.41
C TYR A 355 4.51 -14.99 17.23
N PRO A 356 3.20 -14.81 17.46
CA PRO A 356 2.34 -15.81 18.11
C PRO A 356 2.49 -17.22 17.54
N ARG A 357 2.29 -18.24 18.38
CA ARG A 357 2.58 -19.62 17.99
C ARG A 357 1.63 -20.08 16.88
N VAL A 358 2.20 -20.58 15.79
CA VAL A 358 1.47 -21.09 14.62
C VAL A 358 1.66 -22.60 14.50
N ARG A 359 0.65 -23.27 13.94
CA ARG A 359 0.77 -24.66 13.49
C ARG A 359 0.56 -24.75 11.98
N TRP A 360 1.42 -25.53 11.32
CA TRP A 360 1.33 -25.80 9.88
C TRP A 360 1.24 -24.53 9.04
N LEU A 361 2.00 -23.50 9.43
CA LEU A 361 2.12 -22.19 8.78
C LEU A 361 0.86 -21.32 8.80
N VAL A 362 -0.35 -21.87 8.97
CA VAL A 362 -1.61 -21.14 8.81
C VAL A 362 -2.55 -21.18 10.01
N LEU A 363 -2.43 -22.16 10.91
CA LEU A 363 -3.36 -22.35 12.02
C LEU A 363 -2.91 -21.61 13.30
N ASP A 364 -3.88 -21.27 14.14
CA ASP A 364 -3.72 -20.53 15.40
C ASP A 364 -3.13 -19.12 15.17
N GLY A 365 -1.95 -18.81 15.70
CA GLY A 365 -1.21 -17.57 15.43
C GLY A 365 -2.04 -16.31 15.69
N ALA A 366 -2.33 -15.57 14.63
CA ALA A 366 -3.09 -14.32 14.66
C ALA A 366 -4.49 -14.45 15.30
N ARG A 367 -5.04 -15.67 15.39
CA ARG A 367 -6.30 -15.94 16.08
C ARG A 367 -6.22 -15.73 17.60
N ASP A 368 -5.02 -15.74 18.18
CA ASP A 368 -4.79 -15.14 19.50
C ASP A 368 -4.68 -13.62 19.30
N GLU A 369 -5.85 -12.98 19.22
CA GLU A 369 -6.01 -11.56 18.88
C GLU A 369 -5.15 -10.67 19.77
N GLN A 370 -5.22 -10.87 21.09
CA GLN A 370 -4.50 -10.03 22.05
C GLN A 370 -2.98 -10.17 21.90
N ALA A 371 -2.48 -11.40 21.71
CA ALA A 371 -1.05 -11.63 21.48
C ALA A 371 -0.60 -11.00 20.16
N PHE A 372 -1.40 -11.15 19.10
CA PHE A 372 -1.11 -10.60 17.79
C PHE A 372 -1.14 -9.07 17.77
N LYS A 373 -2.16 -8.42 18.34
CA LYS A 373 -2.25 -6.96 18.43
C LYS A 373 -1.10 -6.36 19.26
N ASN A 374 -0.71 -7.01 20.36
CA ASN A 374 0.48 -6.60 21.13
C ASN A 374 1.75 -6.73 20.30
N TYR A 375 1.95 -7.88 19.65
CA TYR A 375 3.09 -8.12 18.76
C TYR A 375 3.17 -7.07 17.65
N LEU A 376 2.04 -6.78 17.00
CA LEU A 376 1.92 -5.77 15.96
C LEU A 376 2.36 -4.39 16.44
N ARG A 377 1.78 -3.90 17.54
CA ARG A 377 2.10 -2.58 18.11
C ARG A 377 3.55 -2.47 18.57
N CYS A 378 4.18 -3.55 19.04
CA CYS A 378 5.60 -3.59 19.37
C CYS A 378 6.51 -3.45 18.14
N HIS A 379 6.07 -3.92 16.96
CA HIS A 379 6.85 -3.89 15.72
C HIS A 379 6.46 -2.76 14.76
N GLN A 380 5.40 -2.02 15.08
CA GLN A 380 4.97 -0.86 14.31
C GLN A 380 5.99 0.26 14.44
N VAL A 381 6.26 0.98 13.34
CA VAL A 381 7.11 2.17 13.28
C VAL A 381 6.23 3.41 13.11
N PRO A 382 6.46 4.51 13.87
CA PRO A 382 5.72 5.75 13.69
C PRO A 382 5.90 6.29 12.27
N THR A 383 4.79 6.63 11.62
CA THR A 383 4.80 7.24 10.29
C THR A 383 4.62 8.75 10.45
N GLN A 384 5.72 9.45 10.73
CA GLN A 384 5.69 10.88 11.05
C GLN A 384 5.32 11.75 9.84
N VAL A 385 5.80 11.39 8.64
CA VAL A 385 5.43 12.07 7.39
C VAL A 385 4.59 11.12 6.56
N TRP A 386 3.36 11.51 6.27
CA TRP A 386 2.46 10.79 5.38
C TRP A 386 1.56 11.74 4.59
N TYR A 387 1.16 11.30 3.41
CA TYR A 387 0.31 12.03 2.47
C TYR A 387 -0.69 11.07 1.81
N SER A 388 -1.91 11.54 1.65
CA SER A 388 -2.99 10.93 0.86
C SER A 388 -3.50 11.97 -0.12
N ALA A 389 -3.60 11.61 -1.41
CA ALA A 389 -4.10 12.51 -2.45
C ALA A 389 -5.63 12.68 -2.46
N TYR A 390 -6.35 11.85 -1.71
CA TYR A 390 -7.82 11.82 -1.68
C TYR A 390 -8.28 11.42 -0.27
N ASP A 391 -7.92 12.26 0.68
CA ASP A 391 -8.03 12.05 2.14
C ASP A 391 -9.45 11.80 2.67
N THR A 392 -10.48 12.10 1.87
CA THR A 392 -11.90 11.83 2.18
C THR A 392 -12.47 10.59 1.49
N SER A 393 -11.78 10.02 0.50
CA SER A 393 -12.32 8.95 -0.36
C SER A 393 -11.89 7.55 0.06
N THR A 394 -12.77 6.80 0.72
CA THR A 394 -12.55 5.39 1.06
C THR A 394 -12.50 4.50 -0.19
N THR A 395 -11.95 3.28 -0.12
CA THR A 395 -12.00 2.31 -1.24
C THR A 395 -13.43 2.02 -1.69
N ARG A 396 -14.40 2.07 -0.77
CA ARG A 396 -15.82 1.99 -1.07
C ARG A 396 -16.29 3.17 -1.90
N ASN A 397 -15.90 4.40 -1.54
CA ASN A 397 -16.19 5.58 -2.38
C ASN A 397 -15.55 5.43 -3.75
N LEU A 398 -14.29 4.98 -3.84
CA LEU A 398 -13.62 4.77 -5.12
C LEU A 398 -14.35 3.75 -6.01
N ASP A 399 -14.88 2.67 -5.42
CA ASP A 399 -15.71 1.70 -6.15
C ASP A 399 -17.04 2.30 -6.60
N THR A 400 -17.77 2.97 -5.70
CA THR A 400 -19.03 3.63 -6.01
C THR A 400 -18.87 4.67 -7.12
N ASN A 401 -17.86 5.56 -7.02
CA ASN A 401 -17.62 6.60 -8.02
C ASN A 401 -17.30 6.00 -9.40
N ALA A 402 -16.51 4.93 -9.43
CA ALA A 402 -16.21 4.22 -10.68
C ALA A 402 -17.47 3.57 -11.29
N ARG A 403 -18.36 3.01 -10.45
CA ARG A 403 -19.65 2.44 -10.90
C ARG A 403 -20.61 3.52 -11.39
N ILE A 404 -20.65 4.68 -10.74
CA ILE A 404 -21.40 5.86 -11.18
C ILE A 404 -20.96 6.24 -12.59
N ARG A 405 -19.65 6.43 -12.80
CA ARG A 405 -19.12 6.75 -14.13
C ARG A 405 -19.44 5.68 -15.17
N ALA A 406 -19.23 4.41 -14.84
CA ALA A 406 -19.47 3.30 -15.77
C ALA A 406 -20.95 3.21 -16.21
N GLY A 407 -21.88 3.45 -15.28
CA GLY A 407 -23.31 3.44 -15.59
C GLY A 407 -23.83 4.71 -16.25
N LEU A 408 -23.10 5.84 -16.18
CA LEU A 408 -23.56 7.13 -16.71
C LEU A 408 -23.91 7.05 -18.20
N PHE A 409 -23.01 6.56 -19.05
CA PHE A 409 -23.23 6.35 -20.49
C PHE A 409 -23.20 4.88 -20.93
N GLY A 410 -23.18 3.95 -19.98
CA GLY A 410 -23.28 2.51 -20.24
C GLY A 410 -24.65 2.10 -20.80
N ARG A 411 -24.74 0.90 -21.39
CA ARG A 411 -26.04 0.31 -21.75
C ARG A 411 -26.61 -0.35 -20.50
N LEU A 412 -27.69 0.22 -19.95
CA LEU A 412 -28.39 -0.29 -18.76
C LEU A 412 -29.86 -0.56 -19.10
N GLY A 413 -30.39 -1.68 -18.64
CA GLY A 413 -31.82 -1.95 -18.60
C GLY A 413 -32.55 -1.19 -17.47
N PRO A 414 -33.87 -1.39 -17.31
CA PRO A 414 -34.66 -0.69 -16.28
C PRO A 414 -34.15 -0.94 -14.84
N ALA A 415 -34.03 -2.20 -14.43
CA ALA A 415 -33.55 -2.55 -13.08
C ALA A 415 -32.10 -2.11 -12.82
N GLU A 416 -31.25 -2.13 -13.86
CA GLU A 416 -29.87 -1.65 -13.75
C GLU A 416 -29.79 -0.13 -13.64
N THR A 417 -30.73 0.59 -14.26
CA THR A 417 -30.85 2.05 -14.15
C THR A 417 -31.30 2.45 -12.74
N GLU A 418 -32.27 1.75 -12.16
CA GLU A 418 -32.68 1.94 -10.75
C GLU A 418 -31.52 1.66 -9.79
N ALA A 419 -30.81 0.54 -9.97
CA ALA A 419 -29.66 0.20 -9.15
C ALA A 419 -28.49 1.20 -9.31
N TRP A 420 -28.36 1.83 -10.47
CA TRP A 420 -27.38 2.90 -10.70
C TRP A 420 -27.78 4.20 -10.00
N LEU A 421 -29.06 4.59 -10.05
CA LEU A 421 -29.55 5.75 -9.33
C LEU A 421 -29.43 5.60 -7.80
N ALA A 422 -29.58 4.37 -7.28
CA ALA A 422 -29.39 4.07 -5.86
C ALA A 422 -27.93 4.15 -5.36
N LEU A 423 -26.99 4.59 -6.21
CA LEU A 423 -25.59 4.86 -5.82
C LEU A 423 -25.36 6.26 -5.29
N PHE A 424 -26.31 7.17 -5.56
CA PHE A 424 -26.40 8.50 -4.98
C PHE A 424 -27.32 8.41 -3.75
#